data_AF-A0A447PVI8-F1
#
_entry.id   AF-A0A447PVI8-F1
#
_cell.length_a   1.000
_cell.length_b   1.000
_cell.length_c   1.000
_cell.angle_alpha   90.00
_cell.angle_beta   90.00
_cell.angle_gamma   90.00
#
_symmetry.space_group_name_H-M   'P 1'
#
loop_
_entity.id
_entity.type
_entity.pdbx_description
1 polymer ?
#
loop_
_entity_poly.entity_id
_entity_poly.type
_entity_poly.pdbx_seq_one_letter_code
_entity_poly.pdbx_strand_id
1 'polypeptide(L)'
;MTLDAKGSEKQHQLQLRVQGEPVSGQLSLTGSFDREAARWKGTLSDTRFQTPVGPWSLTRAIALDYRNKEQKISIGPHCWLNPNAELCVPQTIDAGAAGRAVVNLNRFDLAMLKPFMPDTTQASGIFSGKADVSWDTTQEGLPQGKVTLSGRNVKVTQTVNDAPFTGRV
;
A
#
# COMPACT_ATOMS: atom_id res chain seq x y z
N MET A 1 -21.75 0.88 -1.30
CA MET A 1 -20.73 1.79 -0.73
C MET A 1 -21.46 2.94 -0.05
N THR A 2 -21.00 3.35 1.14
CA THR A 2 -21.53 4.53 1.84
C THR A 2 -20.37 5.46 2.22
N LEU A 3 -20.60 6.76 2.06
CA LEU A 3 -19.65 7.81 2.40
C LEU A 3 -20.35 8.82 3.31
N ASP A 4 -19.92 8.87 4.57
CA ASP A 4 -20.43 9.83 5.54
C ASP A 4 -19.39 10.95 5.72
N ALA A 5 -19.82 12.20 5.58
CA ALA A 5 -18.97 13.37 5.78
C ALA A 5 -19.66 14.35 6.74
N LYS A 6 -18.91 14.90 7.70
CA LYS A 6 -19.43 15.90 8.65
C LYS A 6 -18.37 16.89 9.08
N GLY A 7 -18.82 18.03 9.59
CA GLY A 7 -17.96 19.08 10.14
C GLY A 7 -17.84 20.29 9.22
N SER A 8 -16.77 21.07 9.42
CA SER A 8 -16.44 22.27 8.66
C SER A 8 -15.10 22.12 7.97
N GLU A 9 -14.73 23.10 7.16
CA GLU A 9 -13.42 23.14 6.54
C GLU A 9 -12.27 23.08 7.56
N LYS A 10 -12.40 23.81 8.68
CA LYS A 10 -11.40 23.86 9.75
C LYS A 10 -11.38 22.57 10.60
N GLN A 11 -12.42 21.75 10.53
CA GLN A 11 -12.47 20.44 11.20
C GLN A 11 -13.54 19.56 10.56
N HIS A 12 -13.13 18.56 9.78
CA HIS A 12 -14.04 17.61 9.14
C HIS A 12 -13.64 16.17 9.44
N GLN A 13 -14.64 15.30 9.31
CA GLN A 13 -14.51 13.87 9.46
C GLN A 13 -15.20 13.18 8.28
N LEU A 14 -14.53 12.19 7.72
CA LEU A 14 -15.00 11.33 6.65
C LEU A 14 -14.97 9.88 7.16
N GLN A 15 -16.06 9.15 6.93
CA GLN A 15 -16.11 7.72 7.10
C GLN A 15 -16.51 7.09 5.77
N LEU A 16 -15.65 6.24 5.23
CA LEU A 16 -15.97 5.42 4.08
C LEU A 16 -16.24 4.00 4.55
N ARG A 17 -17.32 3.39 4.03
CA ARG A 17 -17.57 1.96 4.13
C ARG A 17 -17.87 1.38 2.75
N VAL A 18 -17.18 0.30 2.42
CA VAL A 18 -17.38 -0.46 1.20
C VAL A 18 -17.90 -1.83 1.60
N GLN A 19 -19.04 -2.22 1.04
CA GLN A 19 -19.65 -3.54 1.23
C GLN A 19 -19.85 -4.10 -0.17
N GLY A 20 -19.24 -5.25 -0.45
CA GLY A 20 -19.27 -5.88 -1.77
C GLY A 20 -18.13 -6.87 -1.99
N GLU A 21 -18.23 -7.58 -3.10
CA GLU A 21 -17.18 -8.45 -3.64
C GLU A 21 -16.47 -7.74 -4.80
N PRO A 22 -15.15 -7.91 -4.98
CA PRO A 22 -14.26 -8.74 -4.17
C PRO A 22 -13.64 -8.01 -2.95
N VAL A 23 -14.02 -6.74 -2.73
CA VAL A 23 -13.44 -5.88 -1.69
C VAL A 23 -14.51 -5.26 -0.83
N SER A 24 -14.35 -5.42 0.48
CA SER A 24 -15.13 -4.74 1.50
C SER A 24 -14.21 -4.12 2.53
N GLY A 25 -14.68 -3.16 3.30
CA GLY A 25 -13.85 -2.51 4.30
C GLY A 25 -14.31 -1.13 4.71
N GLN A 26 -13.44 -0.43 5.40
CA GLN A 26 -13.69 0.92 5.88
C GLN A 26 -12.39 1.69 6.10
N LEU A 27 -12.53 3.01 6.16
CA LEU A 27 -11.51 3.92 6.65
C LEU A 27 -12.15 5.15 7.30
N SER A 28 -11.43 5.75 8.23
CA SER A 28 -11.78 7.01 8.87
C SER A 28 -10.72 8.07 8.56
N LEU A 29 -11.15 9.23 8.07
CA LEU A 29 -10.28 10.36 7.81
C LEU A 29 -10.75 11.55 8.65
N THR A 30 -9.86 12.16 9.40
CA THR A 30 -10.09 13.48 9.99
C THR A 30 -9.20 14.50 9.33
N GLY A 31 -9.63 15.76 9.28
CA GLY A 31 -8.81 16.80 8.68
C GLY A 31 -9.24 18.22 9.01
N SER A 32 -8.35 19.15 8.66
CA SER A 32 -8.52 20.58 8.79
C SER A 32 -7.84 21.27 7.62
N PHE A 33 -8.52 22.20 6.96
CA PHE A 33 -7.94 23.03 5.93
C PHE A 33 -7.75 24.47 6.42
N ASP A 34 -6.57 25.01 6.15
CA ASP A 34 -6.22 26.39 6.41
C ASP A 34 -6.11 27.17 5.10
N ARG A 35 -7.08 28.05 4.84
CA ARG A 35 -7.16 28.85 3.60
C ARG A 35 -5.96 29.76 3.40
N GLU A 36 -5.48 30.40 4.47
CA GLU A 36 -4.39 31.39 4.38
C GLU A 36 -3.07 30.72 4.00
N ALA A 37 -2.77 29.61 4.68
CA ALA A 37 -1.63 28.77 4.35
C ALA A 37 -1.84 27.97 3.05
N ALA A 38 -3.09 27.82 2.58
CA ALA A 38 -3.50 26.86 1.57
C ALA A 38 -2.96 25.45 1.87
N ARG A 39 -3.18 25.00 3.11
CA ARG A 39 -2.61 23.76 3.66
C ARG A 39 -3.68 22.91 4.31
N TRP A 40 -3.75 21.64 3.93
CA TRP A 40 -4.64 20.66 4.54
C TRP A 40 -3.82 19.69 5.40
N LYS A 41 -4.24 19.49 6.64
CA LYS A 41 -3.69 18.45 7.52
C LYS A 41 -4.78 17.44 7.80
N GLY A 42 -4.41 16.17 7.80
CA GLY A 42 -5.35 15.09 8.06
C GLY A 42 -4.72 13.90 8.78
N THR A 43 -5.58 12.99 9.21
CA THR A 43 -5.19 11.74 9.84
C THR A 43 -6.06 10.61 9.30
N LEU A 44 -5.44 9.65 8.62
CA LEU A 44 -6.10 8.43 8.15
C LEU A 44 -5.96 7.35 9.22
N SER A 45 -7.06 6.75 9.64
CA SER A 45 -7.11 5.80 10.76
C SER A 45 -8.24 4.80 10.58
N ASP A 46 -8.28 3.79 11.45
CA ASP A 46 -9.31 2.74 11.45
C ASP A 46 -9.53 2.10 10.08
N THR A 47 -8.45 2.00 9.30
CA THR A 47 -8.48 1.51 7.93
C THR A 47 -8.31 0.01 7.90
N ARG A 48 -9.31 -0.70 7.37
CA ARG A 48 -9.29 -2.15 7.17
C ARG A 48 -10.04 -2.52 5.90
N PHE A 49 -9.47 -3.43 5.12
CA PHE A 49 -10.09 -3.95 3.90
C PHE A 49 -9.95 -5.46 3.83
N GLN A 50 -11.05 -6.15 3.54
CA GLN A 50 -11.03 -7.51 3.06
C GLN A 50 -10.77 -7.47 1.54
N THR A 51 -9.80 -8.25 1.07
CA THR A 51 -9.43 -8.33 -0.34
C THR A 51 -9.31 -9.80 -0.77
N PRO A 52 -9.19 -10.11 -2.08
CA PRO A 52 -8.92 -11.49 -2.55
C PRO A 52 -7.70 -12.15 -1.92
N VAL A 53 -6.70 -11.36 -1.50
CA VAL A 53 -5.48 -11.86 -0.86
C VAL A 53 -5.54 -11.79 0.67
N GLY A 54 -6.74 -11.70 1.23
CA GLY A 54 -6.99 -11.63 2.67
C GLY A 54 -7.13 -10.21 3.22
N PRO A 55 -7.32 -10.08 4.54
CA PRO A 55 -7.53 -8.79 5.18
C PRO A 55 -6.24 -7.98 5.26
N TRP A 56 -6.36 -6.68 4.99
CA TRP A 56 -5.34 -5.68 5.23
C TRP A 56 -5.84 -4.66 6.24
N SER A 57 -5.03 -4.34 7.24
CA SER A 57 -5.35 -3.29 8.20
C SER A 57 -4.17 -2.38 8.48
N LEU A 58 -4.48 -1.13 8.78
CA LEU A 58 -3.49 -0.15 9.17
C LEU A 58 -3.10 -0.34 10.65
N THR A 59 -1.81 -0.40 10.94
CA THR A 59 -1.29 -0.57 12.32
C THR A 59 -1.53 0.62 13.24
N ARG A 60 -1.42 1.82 12.69
CA ARG A 60 -1.51 3.10 13.39
C ARG A 60 -1.97 4.19 12.45
N ALA A 61 -2.53 5.25 13.00
CA ALA A 61 -2.98 6.37 12.20
C ALA A 61 -1.83 7.01 11.39
N ILE A 62 -2.11 7.39 10.13
CA ILE A 62 -1.18 8.07 9.23
C ILE A 62 -1.45 9.56 9.30
N ALA A 63 -0.44 10.35 9.66
CA ALA A 63 -0.48 11.80 9.50
C ALA A 63 -0.31 12.16 8.02
N LEU A 64 -1.18 13.04 7.53
CA LEU A 64 -1.17 13.56 6.17
C LEU A 64 -1.04 15.08 6.21
N ASP A 65 -0.22 15.64 5.34
CA ASP A 65 -0.01 17.09 5.25
C ASP A 65 0.15 17.52 3.79
N TYR A 66 -0.92 18.06 3.22
CA TYR A 66 -0.94 18.56 1.86
C TYR A 66 -0.70 20.07 1.83
N ARG A 67 0.38 20.48 1.16
CA ARG A 67 0.81 21.87 0.98
C ARG A 67 0.50 22.29 -0.45
N ASN A 68 -0.64 22.96 -0.65
CA ASN A 68 -1.13 23.27 -1.99
C ASN A 68 -0.21 24.23 -2.75
N LYS A 69 0.44 25.20 -2.07
CA LYS A 69 1.38 26.12 -2.73
C LYS A 69 2.58 25.39 -3.35
N GLU A 70 3.00 24.29 -2.75
CA GLU A 70 4.11 23.45 -3.22
C GLU A 70 3.65 22.30 -4.13
N GLN A 71 2.33 22.02 -4.19
CA GLN A 71 1.75 20.82 -4.81
C GLN A 71 2.39 19.53 -4.25
N LYS A 72 2.55 19.47 -2.92
CA LYS A 72 3.18 18.34 -2.22
C LYS A 72 2.30 17.78 -1.11
N ILE A 73 2.40 16.48 -0.89
CA ILE A 73 1.85 15.79 0.27
C ILE A 73 2.96 15.10 1.06
N SER A 74 2.99 15.33 2.38
CA SER A 74 3.75 14.48 3.29
C SER A 74 2.85 13.40 3.88
N ILE A 75 3.34 12.15 3.83
CA ILE A 75 2.65 10.96 4.33
C ILE A 75 3.52 10.34 5.41
N GLY A 76 3.03 10.34 6.65
CA GLY A 76 3.77 9.84 7.79
C GLY A 76 4.09 8.33 7.70
N PRO A 77 5.11 7.85 8.44
CA PRO A 77 5.50 6.45 8.39
C PRO A 77 4.40 5.51 8.89
N HIS A 78 4.17 4.40 8.20
CA HIS A 78 3.06 3.51 8.50
C HIS A 78 3.30 2.08 8.04
N CYS A 79 2.54 1.14 8.60
CA CYS A 79 2.56 -0.25 8.18
C CYS A 79 1.15 -0.78 8.00
N TRP A 80 0.98 -1.60 6.97
CA TRP A 80 -0.22 -2.38 6.68
C TRP A 80 0.05 -3.84 7.01
N LEU A 81 -0.88 -4.45 7.74
CA LEU A 81 -0.78 -5.85 8.16
C LEU A 81 -1.78 -6.70 7.41
N ASN A 82 -1.28 -7.84 6.96
CA ASN A 82 -2.03 -9.01 6.58
C ASN A 82 -1.52 -10.20 7.43
N PRO A 83 -2.34 -11.22 7.73
CA PRO A 83 -1.86 -12.43 8.40
C PRO A 83 -0.61 -13.04 7.73
N ASN A 84 -0.52 -12.91 6.40
CA ASN A 84 0.51 -13.52 5.57
C ASN A 84 1.46 -12.49 4.92
N ALA A 85 1.41 -11.21 5.30
CA ALA A 85 2.34 -10.18 4.83
C ALA A 85 2.35 -8.92 5.73
N GLU A 86 3.40 -8.12 5.63
CA GLU A 86 3.43 -6.76 6.17
C GLU A 86 4.08 -5.83 5.15
N LEU A 87 3.45 -4.66 4.94
CA LEU A 87 3.95 -3.62 4.05
C LEU A 87 4.18 -2.35 4.84
N CYS A 88 5.43 -1.94 4.98
CA CYS A 88 5.83 -0.79 5.78
C CYS A 88 6.46 0.30 4.93
N VAL A 89 6.09 1.54 5.24
CA VAL A 89 6.74 2.77 4.79
C VAL A 89 7.44 3.35 6.03
N PRO A 90 8.76 3.08 6.24
CA PRO A 90 9.44 3.39 7.49
C PRO A 90 9.78 4.88 7.65
N GLN A 91 9.70 5.66 6.58
CA GLN A 91 10.07 7.08 6.54
C GLN A 91 8.93 7.91 5.96
N THR A 92 8.85 9.18 6.34
CA THR A 92 7.87 10.09 5.74
C THR A 92 8.12 10.20 4.24
N ILE A 93 7.09 10.00 3.44
CA ILE A 93 7.15 10.27 2.00
C ILE A 93 6.78 11.74 1.83
N ASP A 94 7.63 12.51 1.15
CA ASP A 94 7.29 13.84 0.68
C ASP A 94 7.13 13.82 -0.84
N ALA A 95 5.89 13.78 -1.31
CA ALA A 95 5.54 13.50 -2.69
C ALA A 95 4.94 14.72 -3.39
N GLY A 96 5.51 15.09 -4.54
CA GLY A 96 4.92 15.97 -5.54
C GLY A 96 5.37 15.53 -6.92
N ALA A 97 5.65 16.48 -7.82
CA ALA A 97 6.31 16.21 -9.10
C ALA A 97 7.61 15.42 -8.94
N ALA A 98 8.35 15.66 -7.85
CA ALA A 98 9.46 14.83 -7.42
C ALA A 98 9.22 14.27 -6.01
N GLY A 99 9.86 13.15 -5.71
CA GLY A 99 9.77 12.51 -4.40
C GLY A 99 10.61 11.25 -4.28
N ARG A 100 10.59 10.67 -3.08
CA ARG A 100 11.24 9.40 -2.77
C ARG A 100 10.39 8.61 -1.78
N ALA A 101 10.31 7.31 -2.00
CA ALA A 101 9.64 6.38 -1.11
C ALA A 101 10.54 5.18 -0.82
N VAL A 102 10.64 4.84 0.46
CA VAL A 102 11.22 3.57 0.91
C VAL A 102 10.07 2.70 1.38
N VAL A 103 10.01 1.47 0.88
CA VAL A 103 8.97 0.49 1.20
C VAL A 103 9.63 -0.83 1.56
N ASN A 104 9.24 -1.40 2.69
CA ASN A 104 9.65 -2.71 3.15
C ASN A 104 8.47 -3.67 3.03
N LEU A 105 8.68 -4.79 2.34
CA LEU A 105 7.76 -5.92 2.33
C LEU A 105 8.34 -6.99 3.24
N ASN A 106 7.61 -7.37 4.27
CA ASN A 106 8.02 -8.38 5.22
C ASN A 106 7.10 -9.59 5.12
N ARG A 107 7.70 -10.78 5.22
CA ARG A 107 7.00 -12.07 5.38
C ARG A 107 5.84 -12.32 4.40
N PHE A 108 5.96 -11.88 3.15
CA PHE A 108 4.94 -12.11 2.12
C PHE A 108 4.91 -13.59 1.71
N ASP A 109 3.82 -14.27 2.01
CA ASP A 109 3.59 -15.65 1.57
C ASP A 109 3.16 -15.69 0.10
N LEU A 110 3.90 -16.40 -0.74
CA LEU A 110 3.57 -16.56 -2.16
C LEU A 110 2.21 -17.21 -2.41
N ALA A 111 1.68 -17.97 -1.45
CA ALA A 111 0.34 -18.52 -1.54
C ALA A 111 -0.73 -17.41 -1.69
N MET A 112 -0.44 -16.18 -1.24
CA MET A 112 -1.31 -15.02 -1.45
C MET A 112 -1.55 -14.70 -2.93
N LEU A 113 -0.66 -15.11 -3.84
CA LEU A 113 -0.80 -14.84 -5.27
C LEU A 113 -1.74 -15.84 -5.98
N LYS A 114 -2.18 -16.90 -5.29
CA LYS A 114 -3.06 -17.93 -5.86
C LYS A 114 -4.27 -17.37 -6.62
N PRO A 115 -5.01 -16.35 -6.14
CA PRO A 115 -6.16 -15.80 -6.88
C PRO A 115 -5.82 -15.17 -8.24
N PHE A 116 -4.54 -14.89 -8.49
CA PHE A 116 -4.05 -14.27 -9.73
C PHE A 116 -3.21 -15.24 -10.59
N MET A 117 -3.05 -16.49 -10.15
CA MET A 117 -2.31 -17.51 -10.88
C MET A 117 -3.26 -18.44 -11.62
N PRO A 118 -2.88 -18.95 -12.81
CA PRO A 118 -3.59 -20.05 -13.44
C PRO A 118 -3.62 -21.28 -12.53
N ASP A 119 -4.66 -22.10 -12.62
CA ASP A 119 -4.79 -23.33 -11.82
C ASP A 119 -3.62 -24.31 -12.00
N THR A 120 -2.92 -24.23 -13.14
CA THR A 120 -1.74 -25.03 -13.46
C THR A 120 -0.46 -24.53 -12.79
N THR A 121 -0.48 -23.37 -12.13
CA THR A 121 0.68 -22.77 -11.47
C THR A 121 0.49 -22.73 -9.96
N GLN A 122 1.45 -23.27 -9.23
CA GLN A 122 1.50 -23.20 -7.77
C GLN A 122 2.82 -22.56 -7.35
N ALA A 123 2.75 -21.56 -6.48
CA ALA A 123 3.92 -20.93 -5.87
C ALA A 123 3.84 -21.06 -4.35
N SER A 124 4.97 -21.38 -3.73
CA SER A 124 5.11 -21.43 -2.27
C SER A 124 6.45 -20.86 -1.84
N GLY A 125 6.51 -20.46 -0.57
CA GLY A 125 7.68 -19.80 0.02
C GLY A 125 7.34 -18.40 0.51
N ILE A 126 8.29 -17.82 1.24
CA ILE A 126 8.13 -16.50 1.85
C ILE A 126 9.14 -15.55 1.25
N PHE A 127 8.67 -14.38 0.83
CA PHE A 127 9.51 -13.29 0.37
C PHE A 127 9.54 -12.14 1.37
N SER A 128 10.69 -11.47 1.43
CA SER A 128 10.83 -10.16 2.06
C SER A 128 11.71 -9.30 1.17
N GLY A 129 11.48 -8.00 1.17
CA GLY A 129 12.18 -7.11 0.28
C GLY A 129 12.12 -5.66 0.73
N LYS A 130 12.95 -4.86 0.08
CA LYS A 130 13.01 -3.42 0.23
C LYS A 130 13.06 -2.79 -1.15
N ALA A 131 12.20 -1.81 -1.37
CA ALA A 131 12.22 -0.93 -2.51
C ALA A 131 12.57 0.48 -2.04
N ASP A 132 13.51 1.12 -2.72
CA ASP A 132 13.90 2.51 -2.53
C ASP A 132 13.81 3.20 -3.88
N VAL A 133 12.79 4.03 -4.07
CA VAL A 133 12.42 4.58 -5.36
C VAL A 133 12.34 6.10 -5.27
N SER A 134 12.95 6.78 -6.22
CA SER A 134 12.87 8.22 -6.42
C SER A 134 12.33 8.54 -7.80
N TRP A 135 11.53 9.59 -7.90
CA TRP A 135 10.99 10.08 -9.16
C TRP A 135 11.12 11.59 -9.25
N ASP A 136 11.16 12.10 -10.48
CA ASP A 136 11.04 13.51 -10.81
C ASP A 136 10.38 13.63 -12.19
N THR A 137 9.12 14.05 -12.24
CA THR A 137 8.37 14.21 -13.48
C THR A 137 8.70 15.51 -14.22
N THR A 138 9.55 16.37 -13.64
CA THR A 138 10.03 17.59 -14.30
C THR A 138 11.25 17.35 -15.17
N GLN A 139 11.87 16.17 -15.05
CA GLN A 139 12.99 15.72 -15.87
C GLN A 139 12.54 14.60 -16.80
N GLU A 140 13.16 14.51 -17.97
CA GLU A 140 12.98 13.35 -18.84
C GLU A 140 13.61 12.11 -18.20
N GLY A 141 12.87 11.00 -18.22
CA GLY A 141 13.36 9.72 -17.72
C GLY A 141 12.32 8.97 -16.89
N LEU A 142 12.67 7.74 -16.54
CA LEU A 142 11.85 6.90 -15.66
C LEU A 142 12.28 7.08 -14.19
N PRO A 143 11.37 6.82 -13.23
CA PRO A 143 11.73 6.68 -11.83
C PRO A 143 12.93 5.75 -11.64
N GLN A 144 13.85 6.15 -10.77
CA GLN A 144 15.06 5.40 -10.45
C GLN A 144 14.89 4.73 -9.09
N GLY A 145 15.48 3.56 -8.91
CA GLY A 145 15.40 2.91 -7.61
C GLY A 145 16.20 1.62 -7.49
N LYS A 146 16.31 1.15 -6.25
CA LYS A 146 16.91 -0.12 -5.91
C LYS A 146 15.86 -1.00 -5.27
N VAL A 147 15.74 -2.22 -5.79
CA VAL A 147 14.91 -3.27 -5.20
C VAL A 147 15.83 -4.38 -4.72
N THR A 148 15.58 -4.85 -3.50
CA THR A 148 16.22 -6.04 -2.94
C THR A 148 15.12 -7.00 -2.52
N LEU A 149 15.29 -8.27 -2.87
CA LEU A 149 14.33 -9.32 -2.61
C LEU A 149 15.08 -10.54 -2.06
N SER A 150 14.54 -11.11 -0.99
CA SER A 150 15.05 -12.29 -0.29
C SER A 150 13.91 -13.31 -0.21
N GLY A 151 14.13 -14.49 -0.76
CA GLY A 151 13.21 -15.61 -0.67
C GLY A 151 13.69 -16.65 0.34
N ARG A 152 12.75 -17.34 1.00
CA ARG A 152 13.01 -18.55 1.76
C ARG A 152 12.06 -19.65 1.32
N ASN A 153 12.62 -20.82 1.01
CA ASN A 153 11.88 -22.02 0.57
C ASN A 153 10.98 -21.74 -0.65
N VAL A 154 11.48 -20.96 -1.61
CA VAL A 154 10.72 -20.58 -2.80
C VAL A 154 10.66 -21.76 -3.78
N LYS A 155 9.44 -22.17 -4.11
CA LYS A 155 9.17 -23.22 -5.08
C LYS A 155 8.05 -22.77 -6.01
N VAL A 156 8.26 -22.97 -7.30
CA VAL A 156 7.22 -22.80 -8.33
C VAL A 156 7.01 -24.13 -9.00
N THR A 157 5.77 -24.58 -9.09
CA THR A 157 5.37 -25.78 -9.80
C THR A 157 4.37 -25.40 -10.88
N GLN A 158 4.65 -25.82 -12.11
CA GLN A 158 3.77 -25.58 -13.25
C GLN A 158 3.44 -26.91 -13.91
N THR A 159 2.16 -27.20 -14.11
CA THR A 159 1.75 -28.38 -14.87
C THR A 159 1.68 -28.02 -16.35
N VAL A 160 2.47 -28.72 -17.18
CA VAL A 160 2.47 -28.59 -18.64
C VAL A 160 2.16 -29.95 -19.24
N ASN A 161 1.07 -30.06 -20.00
CA ASN A 161 0.63 -31.32 -20.63
C ASN A 161 0.57 -32.49 -19.63
N ASP A 162 -0.10 -32.30 -18.49
CA ASP A 162 -0.23 -33.25 -17.37
C ASP A 162 1.08 -33.65 -16.67
N ALA A 163 2.22 -33.04 -17.00
CA ALA A 163 3.50 -33.26 -16.33
C ALA A 163 3.87 -32.06 -15.43
N PRO A 164 4.21 -32.28 -14.14
CA PRO A 164 4.65 -31.20 -13.27
C PRO A 164 6.10 -30.80 -13.55
N PHE A 165 6.32 -29.54 -13.89
CA PHE A 165 7.63 -28.89 -13.90
C PHE A 165 7.84 -28.15 -12.57
N THR A 166 8.99 -28.35 -11.91
CA THR A 166 9.31 -27.69 -10.62
C THR A 166 10.59 -26.88 -10.74
N GLY A 167 10.51 -25.56 -10.50
CA GLY A 167 11.65 -24.68 -10.31
C GLY A 167 11.87 -24.32 -8.84
N ARG A 168 13.13 -24.15 -8.43
CA ARG A 168 13.54 -23.59 -7.13
C ARG A 168 14.34 -22.31 -7.39
N VAL A 169 14.10 -21.27 -6.61
CA VAL A 169 14.77 -19.96 -6.70
C VAL A 169 15.65 -19.76 -5.47
#